data_AF-A0A401I4D4-F1
#
_entry.id   AF-A0A401I4D4-F1
#
_cell.length_a   1.000
_cell.length_b   1.000
_cell.length_c   1.000
_cell.angle_alpha   90.00
_cell.angle_beta   90.00
_cell.angle_gamma   90.00
#
_symmetry.space_group_name_H-M   'P 1'
#
loop_
_entity.id
_entity.type
_entity.pdbx_description
1 polymer ?
#
loop_
_entity_poly.entity_id
_entity_poly.type
_entity_poly.pdbx_seq_one_letter_code
_entity_poly.pdbx_strand_id
1 'polypeptide(L)'
;MKKIAMVDLYFLTGAEGGQEQLVKDNFSTPIVFRHDPEQKHGLWSAVVEMIKLPNTYRTARAKLYFLFHDSPEAPNHLLEVGGEFELITNKKIASGKILTVNYE
;
A
#
# COMPACT_ATOMS: atom_id res chain seq x y z
N MET A 1 0.65 -12.25 15.06
CA MET A 1 1.40 -12.70 13.87
C MET A 1 1.17 -11.67 12.78
N LYS A 2 2.23 -11.09 12.24
CA LYS A 2 2.18 -9.98 11.31
C LYS A 2 1.98 -10.53 9.89
N LYS A 3 0.86 -10.18 9.26
CA LYS A 3 0.61 -10.53 7.85
C LYS A 3 1.31 -9.50 6.95
N ILE A 4 2.19 -9.96 6.07
CA ILE A 4 3.00 -9.10 5.20
C ILE A 4 2.72 -9.43 3.75
N ALA A 5 2.27 -8.43 3.00
CA ALA A 5 2.08 -8.49 1.56
C ALA A 5 3.34 -8.00 0.83
N MET A 6 3.82 -8.76 -0.14
CA MET A 6 4.75 -8.25 -1.15
C MET A 6 3.94 -7.57 -2.25
N VAL A 7 4.30 -6.34 -2.59
CA VAL A 7 3.50 -5.52 -3.52
C VAL A 7 4.35 -4.90 -4.61
N ASP A 8 3.76 -4.77 -5.80
CA ASP A 8 4.21 -3.82 -6.81
C ASP A 8 3.43 -2.53 -6.66
N LEU A 9 4.14 -1.40 -6.74
CA LEU A 9 3.57 -0.06 -6.63
C LEU A 9 3.85 0.72 -7.91
N TYR A 10 2.89 1.53 -8.33
CA TYR A 10 3.04 2.57 -9.33
C TYR A 10 2.71 3.93 -8.70
N PHE A 11 3.70 4.82 -8.63
CA PHE A 11 3.55 6.16 -8.07
C PHE A 11 3.02 7.13 -9.13
N LEU A 12 1.92 7.81 -8.81
CA LEU A 12 1.22 8.72 -9.74
C LEU A 12 1.91 10.06 -9.87
N THR A 13 2.09 10.53 -11.09
CA THR A 13 2.70 11.83 -11.40
C THR A 13 1.81 12.98 -10.93
N GLY A 14 2.36 14.19 -10.87
CA GLY A 14 1.56 15.38 -10.60
C GLY A 14 0.39 15.55 -11.57
N ALA A 15 0.59 15.21 -12.85
CA ALA A 15 -0.47 15.24 -13.87
C ALA A 15 -1.58 14.21 -13.64
N GLU A 16 -1.26 13.08 -13.00
CA GLU A 16 -2.23 12.06 -12.59
C GLU A 16 -2.85 12.35 -11.20
N GLY A 17 -2.58 13.53 -10.63
CA GLY A 17 -3.08 13.94 -9.32
C GLY A 17 -2.25 13.44 -8.13
N GLY A 18 -1.10 12.82 -8.39
CA GLY A 18 -0.17 12.34 -7.37
C GLY A 18 0.87 13.38 -6.94
N GLN A 19 1.98 12.89 -6.39
CA GLN A 19 3.07 13.73 -5.92
C GLN A 19 4.11 13.92 -7.03
N GLU A 20 4.65 15.13 -7.17
CA GLU A 20 5.75 15.40 -8.11
C GLU A 20 7.01 14.65 -7.71
N GLN A 21 7.35 14.71 -6.41
CA GLN A 21 8.53 14.05 -5.87
C GLN A 21 8.26 12.56 -5.60
N LEU A 22 9.22 11.72 -5.99
CA LEU A 22 9.21 10.30 -5.67
C LEU A 22 9.62 10.08 -4.20
N VAL A 23 9.03 9.06 -3.57
CA VAL A 23 9.45 8.61 -2.24
C VAL A 23 10.89 8.08 -2.29
N LYS A 24 11.65 8.36 -1.22
CA LYS A 24 13.07 7.99 -1.11
C LYS A 24 13.36 7.02 0.02
N ASP A 25 12.36 6.72 0.85
CA ASP A 25 12.50 5.88 2.05
C ASP A 25 11.17 5.17 2.34
N ASN A 26 11.18 4.33 3.37
CA ASN A 26 10.00 3.70 3.97
C ASN A 26 9.04 4.76 4.50
N PHE A 27 7.75 4.45 4.46
CA PHE A 27 6.73 5.39 4.91
C PHE A 27 5.49 4.65 5.40
N SER A 28 4.59 5.39 6.05
CA SER A 28 3.27 4.90 6.42
C SER A 28 2.21 5.81 5.82
N THR A 29 1.12 5.22 5.37
CA THR A 29 0.04 5.97 4.72
C THR A 29 -1.27 5.20 4.80
N PRO A 30 -2.42 5.90 4.82
CA PRO A 30 -3.70 5.26 4.63
C PRO A 30 -3.78 4.43 3.34
N ILE A 31 -4.46 3.29 3.41
CA ILE A 31 -4.69 2.37 2.28
C ILE A 31 -6.19 2.19 2.03
N VAL A 32 -6.58 2.16 0.76
CA VAL A 32 -7.94 1.85 0.31
C VAL A 32 -7.89 0.68 -0.66
N PHE A 33 -8.63 -0.39 -0.39
CA PHE A 33 -8.67 -1.57 -1.26
C PHE A 33 -9.77 -1.42 -2.32
N ARG A 34 -9.51 -1.84 -3.55
CA ARG A 34 -10.51 -1.74 -4.64
C ARG A 34 -11.77 -2.57 -4.37
N HIS A 35 -11.66 -3.67 -3.63
CA HIS A 35 -12.80 -4.50 -3.24
C HIS A 35 -13.51 -4.02 -1.96
N ASP A 36 -12.96 -3.02 -1.26
CA ASP A 36 -13.62 -2.33 -0.14
C ASP A 36 -13.56 -0.80 -0.33
N PRO A 37 -14.14 -0.26 -1.42
CA PRO A 37 -14.02 1.15 -1.75
C PRO A 37 -14.78 2.06 -0.77
N GLU A 38 -15.83 1.53 -0.15
CA GLU A 38 -16.62 2.20 0.90
C GLU A 38 -15.95 2.13 2.28
N GLN A 39 -14.80 1.46 2.38
CA GLN A 39 -14.04 1.32 3.63
C GLN A 39 -14.91 0.77 4.75
N LYS A 40 -15.67 -0.31 4.47
CA LYS A 40 -16.55 -0.97 5.44
C LYS A 40 -15.77 -1.47 6.66
N HIS A 41 -14.49 -1.74 6.48
CA HIS A 41 -13.58 -2.12 7.54
C HIS A 41 -12.76 -0.95 8.10
N GLY A 42 -13.10 0.29 7.77
CA GLY A 42 -12.42 1.51 8.20
C GLY A 42 -11.21 1.88 7.34
N LEU A 43 -10.71 3.10 7.54
CA LEU A 43 -9.48 3.58 6.91
C LEU A 43 -8.28 3.21 7.79
N TRP A 44 -7.40 2.34 7.28
CA TRP A 44 -6.23 1.88 8.03
C TRP A 44 -4.94 2.44 7.46
N SER A 45 -3.97 2.68 8.34
CA SER A 45 -2.62 3.02 7.92
C SER A 45 -1.82 1.74 7.63
N ALA A 46 -1.26 1.66 6.43
CA ALA A 46 -0.28 0.65 6.06
C ALA A 46 1.14 1.21 6.19
N VAL A 47 2.07 0.37 6.62
CA VAL A 47 3.50 0.60 6.51
C VAL A 47 3.98 0.03 5.18
N VAL A 48 4.77 0.81 4.46
CA VAL A 48 5.37 0.46 3.17
C VAL A 48 6.89 0.47 3.35
N GLU A 49 7.48 -0.72 3.35
CA GLU A 49 8.93 -0.89 3.41
C GLU A 49 9.47 -1.16 2.00
N MET A 50 10.25 -0.22 1.48
CA MET A 50 10.75 -0.24 0.12
C MET A 50 11.87 -1.27 -0.02
N ILE A 51 11.65 -2.27 -0.86
CA ILE A 51 12.69 -3.23 -1.28
C ILE A 51 13.44 -2.68 -2.48
N LYS A 52 12.70 -2.05 -3.40
CA LYS A 52 13.23 -1.35 -4.56
C LYS A 52 12.54 0.00 -4.69
N LEU A 53 13.33 1.07 -4.62
CA LEU A 53 12.84 2.44 -4.78
C LEU A 53 12.24 2.69 -6.18
N PRO A 54 11.37 3.69 -6.34
CA PRO A 54 10.73 3.98 -7.61
C PRO A 54 11.76 4.33 -8.69
N ASN A 55 11.62 3.70 -9.86
CA ASN A 55 12.48 3.98 -11.02
C ASN A 55 11.92 5.13 -11.89
N THR A 56 12.50 5.33 -13.08
CA THR A 56 12.04 6.33 -14.07
C THR A 56 10.61 6.09 -14.57
N TYR A 57 10.12 4.85 -14.53
CA TYR A 57 8.73 4.47 -14.81
C TYR A 57 7.83 4.56 -13.57
N ARG A 58 8.36 5.09 -12.47
CA ARG A 58 7.68 5.28 -11.17
C ARG A 58 7.14 3.98 -10.58
N THR A 59 7.73 2.84 -10.97
CA THR A 59 7.41 1.53 -10.40
C THR A 59 8.39 1.16 -9.29
N ALA A 60 7.86 0.54 -8.24
CA ALA A 60 8.62 0.13 -7.07
C ALA A 60 8.14 -1.23 -6.54
N ARG A 61 8.95 -1.84 -5.68
CA ARG A 61 8.58 -3.08 -4.97
C ARG A 61 8.76 -2.88 -3.46
N ALA A 62 7.80 -3.32 -2.68
CA ALA A 62 7.78 -3.10 -1.24
C ALA A 62 7.16 -4.28 -0.47
N LYS A 63 7.45 -4.35 0.83
CA LYS A 63 6.60 -5.03 1.80
C LYS A 63 5.51 -4.07 2.26
N LEU A 64 4.31 -4.61 2.48
CA LEU A 64 3.16 -3.88 2.97
C LEU A 64 2.51 -4.64 4.12
N TYR A 65 2.22 -3.95 5.21
CA TYR A 65 1.50 -4.50 6.37
C TYR A 65 0.80 -3.38 7.13
N PHE A 66 -0.20 -3.69 7.95
CA PHE A 66 -0.89 -2.67 8.75
C PHE A 66 -0.01 -2.17 9.90
N LEU A 67 -0.05 -0.86 10.16
CA LEU A 67 0.69 -0.24 11.26
C LEU A 67 0.33 -0.88 12.62
N PHE A 68 -0.96 -1.14 12.83
CA PHE A 68 -1.49 -1.81 14.02
C PHE A 68 -1.86 -3.27 13.68
N HIS A 69 -0.88 -4.05 13.23
CA HIS A 69 -1.09 -5.43 12.74
C HIS A 69 -1.54 -6.43 13.82
N ASP A 70 -1.37 -6.09 15.09
CA ASP A 70 -1.78 -6.86 16.26
C ASP A 70 -3.23 -6.61 16.67
N SER A 71 -3.85 -5.54 16.15
CA SER A 71 -5.28 -5.29 16.37
C SER A 71 -6.14 -6.39 15.73
N PRO A 72 -7.10 -6.97 16.46
CA PRO A 72 -8.06 -7.92 15.88
C PRO A 72 -8.98 -7.27 14.84
N GLU A 73 -9.06 -5.94 14.82
CA GLU A 73 -9.88 -5.16 13.87
C GLU A 73 -9.12 -4.85 12.57
N ALA A 74 -7.80 -5.04 12.53
CA ALA A 74 -7.01 -4.79 11.33
C ALA A 74 -7.52 -5.69 10.19
N PRO A 75 -7.82 -5.15 9.01
CA PRO A 75 -8.48 -5.88 7.94
C PRO A 75 -7.49 -6.74 7.14
N ASN A 76 -6.79 -7.62 7.86
CA ASN A 76 -5.79 -8.55 7.33
C ASN A 76 -6.37 -9.46 6.24
N HIS A 77 -7.68 -9.72 6.24
CA HIS A 77 -8.35 -10.49 5.18
C HIS A 77 -8.28 -9.80 3.81
N LEU A 78 -8.16 -8.47 3.76
CA LEU A 78 -8.05 -7.70 2.51
C LEU A 78 -6.64 -7.80 1.88
N LEU A 79 -5.63 -8.23 2.65
CA LEU A 79 -4.30 -8.53 2.13
C LEU A 79 -4.29 -9.90 1.43
N GLU A 80 -4.78 -9.93 0.20
CA GLU A 80 -4.91 -11.14 -0.63
C GLU A 80 -4.10 -11.04 -1.92
N VAL A 81 -3.58 -12.17 -2.40
CA VAL A 81 -2.83 -12.23 -3.65
C VAL A 81 -3.70 -11.80 -4.82
N GLY A 82 -3.17 -10.93 -5.68
CA GLY A 82 -3.91 -10.33 -6.78
C GLY A 82 -4.75 -9.11 -6.39
N GLY A 83 -4.93 -8.88 -5.08
CA GLY A 83 -5.66 -7.72 -4.57
C GLY A 83 -5.03 -6.40 -4.99
N GLU A 84 -5.89 -5.44 -5.31
CA GLU A 84 -5.50 -4.11 -5.79
C GLU A 84 -5.92 -3.05 -4.77
N PHE A 85 -5.07 -2.03 -4.60
CA PHE A 85 -5.28 -0.99 -3.61
C PHE A 85 -4.69 0.34 -4.05
N GLU A 86 -5.03 1.37 -3.30
CA GLU A 86 -4.52 2.71 -3.46
C GLU A 86 -3.93 3.18 -2.13
N LEU A 87 -2.74 3.77 -2.21
CA LEU A 87 -2.12 4.47 -1.10
C LEU A 87 -2.54 5.94 -1.18
N ILE A 88 -3.14 6.44 -0.11
CA ILE A 88 -3.72 7.78 -0.08
C ILE A 88 -3.18 8.57 1.11
N THR A 89 -2.98 9.87 0.91
CA THR A 89 -2.88 10.87 1.98
C THR A 89 -4.00 11.88 1.77
N ASN A 90 -3.67 13.13 1.42
CA ASN A 90 -4.62 14.14 0.98
C ASN A 90 -5.01 13.93 -0.51
N LYS A 91 -4.20 13.14 -1.22
CA LYS A 91 -4.39 12.72 -2.61
C LYS A 91 -3.90 11.28 -2.76
N LYS A 92 -4.23 10.64 -3.88
CA LYS A 92 -3.71 9.33 -4.25
C LYS A 92 -2.21 9.43 -4.55
N ILE A 93 -1.40 8.61 -3.89
CA ILE A 93 0.06 8.61 -4.04
C ILE A 93 0.49 7.52 -5.01
N ALA A 94 -0.04 6.31 -4.80
CA ALA A 94 0.30 5.16 -5.61
C ALA A 94 -0.89 4.22 -5.73
N SER A 95 -0.93 3.48 -6.83
CA SER A 95 -1.72 2.25 -6.93
C SER A 95 -0.82 1.05 -6.70
N GLY A 96 -1.34 0.01 -6.07
CA GLY A 96 -0.58 -1.21 -5.81
C GLY A 96 -1.33 -2.49 -6.15
N LYS A 97 -0.55 -3.54 -6.36
CA LYS A 97 -1.03 -4.92 -6.53
C LYS A 97 -0.27 -5.84 -5.60
N ILE A 98 -0.99 -6.72 -4.91
CA ILE A 98 -0.42 -7.73 -4.01
C ILE A 98 0.04 -8.94 -4.83
N LEU A 99 1.29 -9.32 -4.64
CA LEU A 99 1.96 -10.41 -5.36
C LEU A 99 1.97 -11.70 -4.54
N THR A 100 2.41 -11.61 -3.28
CA THR A 100 2.49 -12.73 -2.35
C THR A 100 2.18 -12.26 -0.94
N VAL A 101 1.84 -13.18 -0.05
CA VAL A 101 1.50 -12.91 1.34
C VAL A 101 2.24 -13.90 2.21
N ASN A 102 2.97 -13.39 3.19
CA ASN A 102 3.72 -14.16 4.19
C ASN A 102 3.28 -13.77 5.60
N TYR A 103 3.68 -14.57 6.59
CA TYR A 103 3.43 -14.32 8.00
C TYR A 103 4.78 -14.26 8.71
N GLU A 104 5.01 -13.19 9.48
CA GLU A 104 6.17 -12.99 10.36
C GLU A 104 5.73 -12.91 11.83
#